data_AF-F8WC14-F1
#
_entry.id   AF-F8WC14-F1
#
_cell.length_a   1.000
_cell.length_b   1.000
_cell.length_c   1.000
_cell.angle_alpha   90.00
_cell.angle_beta   90.00
_cell.angle_gamma   90.00
#
_symmetry.space_group_name_H-M   'P 1'
#
loop_
_entity.id
_entity.type
_entity.pdbx_description
1 polymer ?
#
loop_
_entity_poly.entity_id
_entity_poly.type
_entity_poly.pdbx_seq_one_letter_code
_entity_poly.pdbx_strand_id
1 'polypeptide(L)' 'MQAALEVTARYCGRELEQYGQCVAAKPESWQRDCHYLKMSIAQCTSSQ' A
#
# COMPACT_ATOMS: atom_id res chain seq x y z
N MET A 1 7.05 -10.84 11.47
CA MET A 1 6.56 -9.46 11.19
C MET A 1 5.73 -9.48 9.91
N GLN A 2 4.47 -9.92 9.97
CA GLN A 2 3.51 -9.86 8.84
C GLN A 2 2.10 -9.42 9.29
N ALA A 3 1.87 -9.27 10.59
CA ALA A 3 0.58 -8.87 11.15
C ALA A 3 0.22 -7.39 10.87
N ALA A 4 1.22 -6.52 10.62
CA ALA A 4 0.96 -5.11 10.33
C ALA A 4 0.25 -4.92 8.97
N LEU A 5 0.60 -5.74 7.97
CA LEU A 5 -0.02 -5.67 6.64
C LEU A 5 -1.48 -6.15 6.65
N GLU A 6 -1.79 -7.15 7.47
CA GLU A 6 -3.14 -7.72 7.57
C GLU A 6 -4.14 -6.76 8.25
N VAL A 7 -3.70 -6.03 9.29
CA VAL A 7 -4.49 -4.96 9.91
C VAL A 7 -4.65 -3.78 8.96
N THR A 8 -3.58 -3.44 8.24
CA THR A 8 -3.61 -2.39 7.21
C THR A 8 -4.59 -2.75 6.09
N ALA A 9 -4.66 -4.02 5.67
CA ALA A 9 -5.61 -4.47 4.66
C ALA A 9 -7.08 -4.36 5.10
N ARG A 10 -7.37 -4.39 6.41
CA ARG A 10 -8.74 -4.27 6.93
C ARG A 10 -9.29 -2.84 6.91
N TYR A 11 -8.46 -1.85 7.24
CA TYR A 11 -8.88 -0.44 7.30
C TYR A 11 -8.49 0.35 6.05
N CYS A 12 -7.35 0.01 5.45
CA CYS A 12 -6.76 0.66 4.28
C CYS A 12 -6.75 -0.27 3.06
N GLY A 13 -7.73 -1.18 2.98
CA GLY A 13 -7.78 -2.22 1.93
C GLY A 13 -7.82 -1.64 0.51
N ARG A 14 -8.44 -0.47 0.33
CA ARG A 14 -8.50 0.22 -0.96
C ARG A 14 -7.13 0.75 -1.40
N GLU A 15 -6.37 1.34 -0.49
CA GLU A 15 -5.01 1.84 -0.72
C GLU A 15 -4.04 0.68 -0.98
N LEU A 16 -4.23 -0.43 -0.25
CA LEU A 16 -3.44 -1.64 -0.42
C LEU A 16 -3.72 -2.32 -1.77
N GLU A 17 -4.98 -2.38 -2.21
CA GLU A 17 -5.37 -2.92 -3.52
C GLU A 17 -4.78 -2.07 -4.66
N GLN A 18 -4.90 -0.75 -4.59
CA GLN A 18 -4.32 0.16 -5.58
C GLN A 18 -2.79 0.03 -5.63
N TYR A 19 -2.13 -0.08 -4.48
CA TYR A 19 -0.69 -0.32 -4.41
C TYR A 19 -0.32 -1.66 -5.05
N GLY A 20 -1.06 -2.74 -4.76
CA GLY A 20 -0.86 -4.05 -5.36
C GLY A 20 -1.00 -4.02 -6.89
N GLN A 21 -2.04 -3.36 -7.40
CA GLN A 21 -2.24 -3.17 -8.84
C GLN A 21 -1.10 -2.36 -9.48
N CYS A 22 -0.64 -1.30 -8.82
CA CYS A 22 0.47 -0.47 -9.30
C CYS A 22 1.79 -1.26 -9.35
N VAL A 23 2.08 -2.07 -8.33
CA VAL A 23 3.26 -2.95 -8.28
C VAL A 23 3.20 -4.01 -9.39
N ALA A 24 2.02 -4.61 -9.59
CA ALA A 24 1.81 -5.61 -10.65
C ALA A 24 1.93 -4.99 -12.06
N ALA A 25 1.51 -3.74 -12.24
CA ALA A 25 1.59 -3.04 -13.52
C ALA A 25 3.03 -2.60 -13.86
N LYS A 26 3.87 -2.30 -12.85
CA LYS A 26 5.25 -1.82 -13.04
C LYS A 26 6.26 -2.50 -12.11
N PRO A 27 6.53 -3.80 -12.25
CA PRO A 27 7.39 -4.55 -11.34
C PRO A 27 8.86 -4.07 -11.30
N GLU A 28 9.32 -3.35 -12.33
CA GLU A 28 10.69 -2.82 -12.39
C GLU A 28 10.84 -1.42 -11.77
N SER A 29 9.76 -0.63 -11.72
CA SER A 29 9.82 0.78 -11.30
C SER A 29 8.83 1.15 -10.19
N TRP A 30 8.04 0.19 -9.69
CA TRP A 30 7.02 0.40 -8.66
C TRP A 30 7.54 1.11 -7.40
N GLN A 31 8.80 0.90 -7.01
CA GLN A 31 9.37 1.58 -5.84
C GLN A 31 9.30 3.10 -5.97
N ARG A 32 9.43 3.63 -7.18
CA ARG A 32 9.34 5.05 -7.49
C ARG A 32 7.93 5.42 -7.93
N ASP A 33 7.36 4.67 -8.88
CA ASP A 33 6.04 4.96 -9.46
C ASP A 33 4.91 4.83 -8.43
N CYS A 34 4.96 3.83 -7.54
CA CYS A 34 3.92 3.54 -6.54
C CYS A 34 4.27 4.10 -5.15
N HIS A 35 5.32 4.92 -5.04
CA HIS A 35 5.77 5.50 -3.76
C HIS A 35 4.66 6.28 -3.06
N TYR A 36 3.86 7.03 -3.82
CA TYR A 36 2.75 7.82 -3.28
C TYR A 36 1.67 6.93 -2.65
N LEU A 37 1.40 5.76 -3.21
CA LEU A 37 0.46 4.79 -2.65
C LEU A 37 1.00 4.18 -1.35
N LYS A 38 2.30 3.90 -1.29
CA LYS A 38 2.95 3.46 -0.05
C LYS A 38 2.80 4.52 1.06
N MET A 39 2.94 5.81 0.72
CA MET A 39 2.67 6.91 1.67
C MET A 39 1.19 6.99 2.06
N SER A 40 0.27 6.80 1.11
CA SER A 40 -1.18 6.78 1.38
C SER A 40 -1.56 5.66 2.34
N ILE A 41 -0.97 4.47 2.19
CA ILE A 41 -1.14 3.35 3.13
C ILE A 41 -0.63 3.73 4.52
N ALA A 42 0.56 4.32 4.62
CA ALA A 42 1.13 4.75 5.89
C ALA A 42 0.27 5.81 6.58
N GLN A 43 -0.27 6.78 5.82
CA GLN A 43 -1.20 7.78 6.33
C GLN A 43 -2.48 7.14 6.85
N CYS A 44 -3.10 6.24 6.08
CA CYS A 44 -4.31 5.56 6.51
C CYS A 44 -4.09 4.73 7.80
N THR A 45 -2.94 4.06 7.95
CA THR A 45 -2.61 3.36 9.21
C THR A 45 -2.37 4.30 10.39
N SER A 46 -1.96 5.54 10.14
CA SER A 46 -1.72 6.55 11.18
C SER A 46 -2.96 7.36 11.57
N SER A 47 -3.99 7.36 10.72
CA SER A 47 -5.29 7.99 11.00
C SER A 47 -6.23 7.08 11.79
N GLN A 48 -5.73 5.93 12.28
CA GLN A 48 -6.43 4.98 13.14
C GLN A 48 -6.06 5.13 14.62
#